data_AF-A0A520ANH4-F1
#
_entry.id   AF-A0A520ANH4-F1
#
_cell.length_a   1.000
_cell.length_b   1.000
_cell.length_c   1.000
_cell.angle_alpha   90.00
_cell.angle_beta   90.00
_cell.angle_gamma   90.00
#
_symmetry.space_group_name_H-M   'P 1'
#
loop_
_entity.id
_entity.type
_entity.pdbx_description
1 polymer ?
#
loop_
_entity_poly.entity_id
_entity_poly.type
_entity_poly.pdbx_seq_one_letter_code
_entity_poly.pdbx_strand_id
1 'polypeptide(L)'
;MLFIGATPQPITAARNPYQFDYAAYMAKQDVFHQIKLKDNYINAGQQKDFNYHIQQLRDTLIGSFAMHKFKPQTLQVINALLFGQRQDMDKQTTNSYTAAGVMHILAISGLHFSLLFLAFSRILAPLKRMP
;
A
#
# COMPACT_ATOMS: atom_id res chain seq x y z
N MET A 1 6.41 -7.34 14.76
CA MET A 1 5.68 -8.53 15.23
C MET A 1 4.77 -8.09 16.36
N LEU A 2 3.51 -8.52 16.34
CA LEU A 2 2.49 -8.11 17.31
C LEU A 2 2.02 -9.37 18.03
N PHE A 3 2.14 -9.41 19.36
CA PHE A 3 1.44 -10.43 20.14
C PHE A 3 0.05 -9.89 20.44
N ILE A 4 -0.96 -10.64 20.03
CA ILE A 4 -2.37 -10.28 20.15
C ILE A 4 -3.01 -11.29 21.10
N GLY A 5 -3.47 -10.81 22.26
CA GLY A 5 -4.17 -11.64 23.25
C GLY A 5 -5.67 -11.79 22.97
N ALA A 6 -6.09 -11.67 21.71
CA ALA A 6 -7.50 -11.71 21.31
C ALA A 6 -7.82 -12.96 20.51
N THR A 7 -9.00 -13.52 20.74
CA THR A 7 -9.53 -14.62 19.92
C THR A 7 -10.06 -14.09 18.58
N PRO A 8 -9.75 -14.75 17.46
CA PRO A 8 -10.38 -14.45 16.17
C PRO A 8 -11.91 -14.56 16.28
N GLN A 9 -12.62 -13.54 15.82
CA GLN A 9 -14.09 -13.51 15.78
C GLN A 9 -14.54 -13.64 14.32
N PRO A 10 -15.67 -14.32 14.04
CA PRO A 10 -16.18 -14.38 12.68
C PRO A 10 -16.50 -12.98 12.16
N ILE A 11 -16.30 -12.77 10.85
CA ILE A 11 -16.68 -11.51 10.21
C ILE A 11 -18.20 -11.38 10.23
N THR A 12 -18.69 -10.24 10.73
CA THR A 12 -20.12 -10.01 10.90
C THR A 12 -20.79 -9.84 9.54
N ALA A 13 -21.80 -10.67 9.27
CA ALA A 13 -22.62 -10.57 8.06
C ALA A 13 -23.45 -9.28 8.04
N ALA A 14 -23.95 -8.92 6.85
CA ALA A 14 -24.87 -7.80 6.68
C ALA A 14 -26.08 -7.94 7.63
N ARG A 15 -26.34 -6.90 8.42
CA ARG A 15 -27.46 -6.88 9.39
C ARG A 15 -28.75 -6.32 8.82
N ASN A 16 -28.65 -5.57 7.72
CA ASN A 16 -29.79 -4.95 7.06
C ASN A 16 -29.96 -5.54 5.65
N PRO A 17 -31.20 -5.83 5.22
CA PRO A 17 -31.47 -6.08 3.81
C PRO A 17 -31.02 -4.86 3.01
N TYR A 18 -30.30 -5.06 1.90
CA TYR A 18 -29.64 -4.05 1.05
C TYR A 18 -28.28 -3.49 1.52
N GLN A 19 -27.75 -3.92 2.67
CA GLN A 19 -26.39 -3.55 3.06
C GLN A 19 -25.35 -4.42 2.34
N PHE A 20 -24.20 -3.83 2.01
CA PHE A 20 -23.06 -4.57 1.50
C PHE A 20 -22.64 -5.68 2.49
N ASP A 21 -22.61 -6.92 1.99
CA ASP A 21 -22.19 -8.06 2.78
C ASP A 21 -20.67 -8.21 2.79
N TYR A 22 -20.05 -7.57 3.79
CA TYR A 22 -18.61 -7.63 4.00
C TYR A 22 -18.12 -9.06 4.30
N ALA A 23 -18.93 -9.88 4.98
CA ALA A 23 -18.56 -11.27 5.27
C ALA A 23 -18.53 -12.10 3.99
N ALA A 24 -19.53 -11.98 3.12
CA ALA A 24 -19.57 -12.68 1.84
C ALA A 24 -18.46 -12.22 0.88
N TYR A 25 -18.10 -10.92 0.90
CA TYR A 25 -16.99 -10.40 0.11
C TYR A 25 -15.64 -10.96 0.58
N MET A 26 -15.39 -10.97 1.89
CA MET A 26 -14.14 -11.50 2.48
C MET A 26 -14.03 -13.02 2.31
N ALA A 27 -15.13 -13.76 2.37
CA ALA A 27 -15.14 -15.19 2.12
C ALA A 27 -14.66 -15.55 0.69
N LYS A 28 -14.91 -14.70 -0.31
CA LYS A 28 -14.36 -14.87 -1.67
C LYS A 28 -12.84 -14.68 -1.75
N GLN A 29 -12.22 -14.13 -0.71
CA GLN A 29 -10.79 -13.91 -0.57
C GLN A 29 -10.15 -14.90 0.43
N ASP A 30 -10.86 -15.97 0.80
CA ASP A 30 -10.45 -16.96 1.81
C ASP A 30 -10.24 -16.36 3.21
N VAL A 31 -10.92 -15.24 3.52
CA VAL A 31 -10.87 -14.57 4.83
C VAL A 31 -12.20 -14.73 5.56
N PHE A 32 -12.19 -15.42 6.71
CA PHE A 32 -13.42 -15.76 7.46
C PHE A 32 -13.50 -15.11 8.85
N HIS A 33 -12.36 -14.78 9.44
CA HIS A 33 -12.26 -14.28 10.80
C HIS A 33 -11.52 -12.95 10.84
N GLN A 34 -11.89 -12.09 11.78
CA GLN A 34 -11.27 -10.80 12.04
C GLN A 34 -10.93 -10.67 13.53
N ILE A 35 -9.92 -9.88 13.83
CA ILE A 35 -9.58 -9.50 15.21
C ILE A 35 -9.67 -7.98 15.30
N LYS A 36 -10.44 -7.48 16.26
CA LYS A 36 -10.48 -6.05 16.59
C LYS A 36 -9.51 -5.78 17.73
N LEU A 37 -8.47 -5.02 17.44
CA LEU A 37 -7.51 -4.55 18.44
C LEU A 37 -8.08 -3.30 19.09
N LYS A 38 -8.22 -3.30 20.42
CA LYS A 38 -8.52 -2.09 21.21
C LYS A 38 -7.29 -1.70 22.02
N ASP A 39 -6.89 -2.53 22.98
CA ASP A 39 -5.71 -2.29 23.85
C ASP A 39 -4.98 -3.59 24.23
N ASN A 40 -5.26 -4.69 23.52
CA ASN A 40 -4.86 -6.06 23.87
C ASN A 40 -3.72 -6.58 23.00
N TYR A 41 -2.79 -5.70 22.64
CA TYR A 41 -1.61 -6.05 21.89
C TYR A 41 -0.35 -5.53 22.57
N ILE A 42 0.73 -6.30 22.49
CA ILE A 42 2.06 -5.85 22.86
C ILE A 42 2.95 -5.88 21.62
N ASN A 43 3.74 -4.83 21.45
CA ASN A 43 4.74 -4.79 20.39
C ASN A 43 5.88 -5.74 20.78
N ALA A 44 5.98 -6.85 20.05
CA ALA A 44 6.93 -7.93 20.30
C ALA A 44 8.33 -7.66 19.74
N GLY A 45 8.55 -6.47 19.17
CA GLY A 45 9.74 -6.12 18.40
C GLY A 45 9.51 -6.23 16.89
N GLN A 46 10.55 -5.92 16.13
CA GLN A 46 10.51 -5.89 14.67
C GLN A 46 11.19 -7.13 14.09
N GLN A 47 10.46 -7.86 13.24
CA GLN A 47 11.03 -8.95 12.46
C GLN A 47 11.69 -8.33 11.23
N LYS A 48 13.01 -8.51 11.10
CA LYS A 48 13.81 -7.94 10.00
C LYS A 48 13.79 -8.86 8.79
N ASP A 49 12.61 -9.06 8.21
CA ASP A 49 12.49 -9.82 6.97
C ASP A 49 12.86 -8.96 5.76
N PHE A 50 12.90 -9.57 4.58
CA PHE A 50 13.09 -8.85 3.31
C PHE A 50 12.17 -7.62 3.19
N ASN A 51 10.88 -7.79 3.55
CA ASN A 51 9.91 -6.69 3.54
C ASN A 51 10.31 -5.55 4.47
N TYR A 52 10.89 -5.83 5.65
CA TYR A 52 11.36 -4.79 6.57
C TYR A 52 12.46 -3.95 5.92
N HIS A 53 13.43 -4.59 5.25
CA HIS A 53 14.50 -3.87 4.58
C HIS A 53 14.01 -3.05 3.38
N ILE A 54 13.03 -3.57 2.63
CA ILE A 54 12.38 -2.81 1.54
C ILE A 54 11.62 -1.59 2.09
N GLN A 55 10.91 -1.73 3.20
CA GLN A 55 10.25 -0.60 3.86
C GLN A 55 11.27 0.43 4.38
N GLN A 56 12.36 -0.03 5.01
CA GLN A 56 13.41 0.87 5.50
C GLN A 56 14.10 1.63 4.35
N LEU A 57 14.35 0.97 3.22
CA LEU A 57 14.88 1.60 2.01
C LEU A 57 13.91 2.66 1.49
N ARG A 58 12.61 2.32 1.40
CA ARG A 58 11.56 3.24 0.99
C ARG A 58 11.51 4.47 1.90
N ASP A 59 11.51 4.30 3.22
CA ASP A 59 11.47 5.39 4.19
C ASP A 59 12.71 6.30 4.05
N THR A 60 13.88 5.71 3.84
CA THR A 60 15.12 6.44 3.61
C THR A 60 15.05 7.27 2.33
N LEU A 61 14.53 6.68 1.25
CA LEU A 61 14.36 7.37 -0.03
C LEU A 61 13.36 8.53 0.11
N ILE A 62 12.22 8.33 0.76
CA ILE A 62 11.24 9.40 1.03
C ILE A 62 11.89 10.52 1.85
N GLY A 63 12.64 10.17 2.90
CA GLY A 63 13.37 11.14 3.72
C GLY A 63 14.41 11.96 2.94
N SER A 64 15.02 11.39 1.90
CA SER A 64 15.98 12.12 1.05
C SER A 64 15.34 13.27 0.26
N PHE A 65 14.06 13.15 -0.11
CA PHE A 65 13.32 14.21 -0.79
C PHE A 65 12.93 15.35 0.16
N ALA A 66 12.88 15.12 1.47
CA ALA A 66 12.63 16.17 2.46
C ALA A 66 13.76 17.21 2.53
N MET A 67 14.99 16.87 2.10
CA MET A 67 16.09 17.82 1.99
C MET A 67 15.87 18.86 0.88
N HIS A 68 15.04 18.53 -0.11
CA HIS A 68 14.67 19.45 -1.17
C HIS A 68 13.47 20.25 -0.66
N LYS A 69 13.58 21.58 -0.58
CA LYS A 69 12.55 22.49 -0.05
C LYS A 69 11.31 22.60 -0.95
N PHE A 70 10.70 21.47 -1.28
CA PHE A 70 9.46 21.41 -2.03
C PHE A 70 8.30 21.92 -1.18
N LYS A 71 7.30 22.50 -1.85
CA LYS A 71 6.02 22.80 -1.20
C LYS A 71 5.36 21.49 -0.77
N PRO A 72 4.63 21.45 0.35
CA PRO A 72 4.01 20.22 0.87
C PRO A 72 3.16 19.48 -0.18
N GLN A 73 2.39 20.22 -0.98
CA GLN A 73 1.55 19.64 -2.04
C GLN A 73 2.38 18.95 -3.13
N THR A 74 3.51 19.55 -3.53
CA THR A 74 4.42 18.97 -4.53
C THR A 74 5.08 17.72 -3.99
N LEU A 75 5.50 17.73 -2.72
CA LEU A 75 6.13 16.59 -2.07
C LEU A 75 5.16 15.41 -1.92
N GLN A 76 3.89 15.67 -1.59
CA GLN A 76 2.83 14.66 -1.56
C GLN A 76 2.60 14.01 -2.93
N VAL A 77 2.62 14.80 -4.01
CA VAL A 77 2.46 14.29 -5.38
C VAL A 77 3.68 13.47 -5.82
N ILE A 78 4.90 13.94 -5.53
CA ILE A 78 6.14 13.19 -5.80
C ILE A 78 6.12 11.85 -5.05
N ASN A 79 5.73 11.86 -3.77
CA ASN A 79 5.65 10.63 -2.96
C ASN A 79 4.60 9.65 -3.50
N ALA A 80 3.45 10.17 -3.94
CA ALA A 80 2.41 9.36 -4.57
C ALA A 80 2.85 8.75 -5.91
N LEU A 81 3.64 9.48 -6.70
CA LEU A 81 4.11 9.02 -8.02
C LEU A 81 5.29 8.05 -7.93
N LEU A 82 6.30 8.36 -7.10
CA LEU A 82 7.53 7.56 -7.02
C LEU A 82 7.40 6.37 -6.08
N PHE A 83 6.71 6.56 -4.94
CA PHE A 83 6.62 5.55 -3.89
C PHE A 83 5.21 4.96 -3.78
N GLY A 84 4.20 5.51 -4.46
CA GLY A 84 2.81 5.06 -4.32
C GLY A 84 2.16 5.46 -2.99
N GLN A 85 2.79 6.35 -2.22
CA GLN A 85 2.33 6.74 -0.89
C GLN A 85 1.29 7.86 -0.98
N ARG A 86 0.02 7.45 -1.05
CA ARG A 86 -1.14 8.35 -1.13
C ARG A 86 -1.72 8.74 0.23
N GLN A 87 -1.27 8.10 1.31
CA GLN A 87 -1.81 8.27 2.67
C GLN A 87 -1.64 9.71 3.18
N ASP A 88 -0.61 10.41 2.70
CA ASP A 88 -0.29 11.79 3.10
C ASP A 88 -0.88 12.85 2.15
N MET A 89 -1.60 12.44 1.09
CA MET A 89 -2.22 13.40 0.16
C MET A 89 -3.46 14.01 0.78
N ASP A 90 -3.52 15.35 0.86
CA ASP A 90 -4.72 16.03 1.33
C ASP A 90 -5.87 15.91 0.31
N LYS A 91 -7.10 15.95 0.82
CA LYS A 91 -8.31 15.83 -0.01
C LYS A 91 -8.41 16.95 -1.05
N GLN A 92 -7.92 18.15 -0.75
CA GLN A 92 -7.99 19.28 -1.67
C GLN A 92 -7.03 19.10 -2.85
N THR A 93 -5.80 18.65 -2.62
CA THR A 93 -4.87 18.27 -3.69
C THR A 93 -5.43 17.12 -4.54
N THR A 94 -5.92 16.06 -3.91
CA THR A 94 -6.52 14.92 -4.63
C THR A 94 -7.69 15.37 -5.52
N ASN A 95 -8.58 16.22 -5.00
CA ASN A 95 -9.71 16.76 -5.77
C ASN A 95 -9.26 17.66 -6.91
N SER A 96 -8.20 18.45 -6.72
CA SER A 96 -7.67 19.36 -7.75
C SER A 96 -7.06 18.57 -8.92
N TYR A 97 -6.33 17.49 -8.64
CA TYR A 97 -5.80 16.59 -9.68
C TYR A 97 -6.90 15.76 -10.36
N THR A 98 -7.97 15.44 -9.63
CA THR A 98 -9.17 14.78 -10.18
C THR A 98 -9.91 15.72 -11.13
N ALA A 99 -10.14 16.96 -10.71
CA ALA A 99 -10.81 17.99 -11.52
C ALA A 99 -10.00 18.36 -12.77
N ALA A 100 -8.67 18.33 -12.68
CA ALA A 100 -7.78 18.53 -13.83
C ALA A 100 -7.74 17.32 -14.79
N GLY A 101 -8.39 16.20 -14.46
CA GLY A 101 -8.38 14.98 -15.27
C GLY A 101 -7.05 14.19 -15.23
N VAL A 102 -6.12 14.54 -14.35
CA VAL A 102 -4.74 14.00 -14.33
C VAL A 102 -4.60 12.77 -13.42
N MET A 103 -5.63 12.40 -12.65
CA MET A 103 -5.57 11.25 -11.72
C MET A 103 -5.16 9.92 -12.35
N HIS A 104 -5.46 9.72 -13.63
CA HIS A 104 -5.05 8.54 -14.40
C HIS A 104 -3.52 8.40 -14.61
N ILE A 105 -2.73 9.45 -14.35
CA ILE A 105 -1.25 9.44 -14.39
C ILE A 105 -0.69 9.12 -12.99
N LEU A 106 -1.40 9.53 -11.94
CA LEU A 106 -1.10 9.16 -10.55
C LEU A 106 -1.37 7.68 -10.27
N ALA A 107 -2.36 7.10 -10.95
CA ALA A 107 -2.44 5.66 -11.12
C ALA A 107 -1.41 5.26 -12.18
N ILE A 108 -0.51 4.35 -11.87
CA ILE A 108 0.49 3.87 -12.83
C ILE A 108 -0.23 3.47 -14.13
N SER A 109 -0.06 4.26 -15.19
CA SER A 109 -0.65 3.96 -16.50
C SER A 109 0.00 2.69 -17.01
N GLY A 110 -0.77 1.64 -17.33
CA GLY A 110 -0.24 0.28 -17.59
C GLY A 110 0.92 0.18 -18.59
N LEU A 111 1.11 1.17 -19.47
CA LEU A 111 2.25 1.24 -20.39
C LEU A 111 3.61 1.46 -19.69
N HIS A 112 3.67 2.36 -18.70
CA HIS A 112 4.90 2.59 -17.92
C HIS A 112 5.28 1.33 -17.14
N PHE A 113 4.30 0.64 -16.56
CA PHE A 113 4.52 -0.64 -15.88
C PHE A 113 5.00 -1.73 -16.83
N SER A 114 4.41 -1.80 -18.03
CA SER A 114 4.79 -2.80 -19.05
C SER A 114 6.23 -2.62 -19.54
N LEU A 115 6.67 -1.37 -19.75
CA LEU A 115 8.04 -1.07 -20.16
C LEU A 115 9.05 -1.47 -19.06
N LEU A 116 8.77 -1.13 -17.80
CA LEU A 116 9.62 -1.53 -16.68
C LEU A 116 9.66 -3.04 -16.50
N PHE A 117 8.51 -3.71 -16.62
CA PHE A 117 8.41 -5.16 -16.54
C PHE A 117 9.26 -5.86 -17.62
N LEU A 118 9.20 -5.37 -18.87
CA LEU A 118 10.03 -5.89 -19.96
C LEU A 118 11.53 -5.66 -19.72
N ALA A 119 11.90 -4.48 -19.24
CA ALA A 119 13.30 -4.17 -18.91
C ALA A 119 13.83 -5.09 -17.81
N PHE A 120 13.09 -5.23 -16.69
CA PHE A 120 13.46 -6.13 -15.60
C PHE A 120 13.48 -7.59 -16.06
N SER A 121 12.49 -8.03 -16.84
CA SER A 121 12.45 -9.39 -17.37
C SER A 121 13.68 -9.71 -18.22
N ARG A 122 14.18 -8.76 -19.02
CA ARG A 122 15.41 -8.92 -19.82
C ARG A 122 16.67 -8.93 -18.96
N ILE A 123 16.73 -8.10 -17.91
CA ILE A 123 17.89 -8.05 -16.99
C ILE A 123 17.95 -9.30 -16.11
N LEU A 124 16.81 -9.82 -15.65
CA LEU A 124 16.71 -11.03 -14.82
C LEU A 124 16.63 -12.34 -15.63
N ALA A 125 16.46 -12.26 -16.96
CA ALA A 125 16.48 -13.43 -17.86
C ALA A 125 17.68 -14.38 -17.64
N PRO A 126 18.93 -13.91 -17.46
CA PRO A 126 20.07 -14.79 -17.15
C PRO A 126 19.95 -15.51 -15.80
N LEU A 127 19.29 -14.91 -14.81
CA LEU A 127 19.09 -15.50 -13.47
C LEU A 127 18.14 -16.70 -13.52
N LYS A 128 17.19 -16.70 -14.47
CA LYS A 128 16.25 -17.82 -14.70
C LYS A 128 16.90 -19.03 -15.39
N ARG A 129 18.12 -18.89 -15.90
CA ARG A 129 18.89 -19.96 -16.56
C ARG A 129 19.94 -20.61 -15.66
N MET A 130 20.06 -20.18 -14.40
CA MET A 130 20.88 -20.88 -13.41
C MET A 130 20.05 -22.00 -12.78
N PRO A 131 20.57 -23.24 -12.69
CA PRO A 131 19.89 -24.37 -12.07
C PRO A 131 19.71 -24.19 -10.56
#